data_AF-A0A5C8NSH1-F1
#
_entry.id   AF-A0A5C8NSH1-F1
#
_cell.length_a   1.000
_cell.length_b   1.000
_cell.length_c   1.000
_cell.angle_alpha   90.00
_cell.angle_beta   90.00
_cell.angle_gamma   90.00
#
_symmetry.space_group_name_H-M   'P 1'
#
loop_
_entity.id
_entity.type
_entity.pdbx_description
1 polymer ?
#
loop_
_entity_poly.entity_id
_entity_poly.type
_entity_poly.pdbx_seq_one_letter_code
_entity_poly.pdbx_strand_id
1 'polypeptide(L)'
;MRRCASPLLFCALVSSASGADAQQSIVTRCANPSGHTYYPQQLLVTKGKAGWATDAIKDGSYLLLRRDSGKFDIIYSDSMNRTVSSLDDGAQIILVDQTENQMVFLVHYPGTNVEIWYFRIDAGGRGEVTVSQARFGEATFIQKHGLMRAACAR
;
A
#
# COMPACT_ATOMS: atom_id res chain seq x y z
N MET A 1 -34.24 -27.57 -60.24
CA MET A 1 -34.20 -26.85 -58.94
C MET A 1 -34.86 -27.80 -57.94
N ARG A 2 -34.27 -28.27 -56.84
CA ARG A 2 -33.45 -27.63 -55.80
C ARG A 2 -32.49 -28.68 -55.23
N ARG A 3 -31.24 -28.29 -54.96
CA ARG A 3 -30.23 -29.10 -54.27
C ARG A 3 -30.44 -28.95 -52.76
N CYS A 4 -30.50 -30.05 -52.01
CA CYS A 4 -30.32 -30.03 -50.56
C CYS A 4 -28.83 -29.78 -50.26
N ALA A 5 -28.52 -28.66 -49.62
CA ALA A 5 -27.21 -28.38 -49.04
C ALA A 5 -27.20 -28.91 -47.60
N SER A 6 -26.32 -29.86 -47.32
CA SER A 6 -26.07 -30.41 -45.99
C SER A 6 -25.08 -29.50 -45.26
N PRO A 7 -25.37 -29.02 -44.03
CA PRO A 7 -24.41 -28.22 -43.30
C PRO A 7 -23.40 -29.14 -42.61
N LEU A 8 -22.13 -29.04 -43.01
CA LEU A 8 -21.00 -29.62 -42.28
C LEU A 8 -20.91 -28.92 -40.92
N LEU A 9 -21.22 -29.69 -39.89
CA LEU A 9 -21.13 -29.32 -38.48
C LEU A 9 -19.64 -29.13 -38.11
N PHE A 10 -19.17 -27.88 -38.06
CA PHE A 10 -17.83 -27.54 -37.61
C PHE A 10 -17.81 -27.54 -36.08
N CYS A 11 -17.42 -28.66 -35.47
CA CYS A 11 -17.28 -28.78 -34.02
C CYS A 11 -15.99 -28.07 -33.59
N ALA A 12 -16.09 -26.78 -33.23
CA ALA A 12 -14.97 -26.02 -32.69
C ALA A 12 -14.61 -26.54 -31.29
N LEU A 13 -13.42 -27.15 -31.15
CA LEU A 13 -12.82 -27.42 -29.84
C LEU A 13 -12.54 -26.09 -29.15
N VAL A 14 -13.38 -25.74 -28.17
CA VAL A 14 -13.12 -24.65 -27.23
C VAL A 14 -12.09 -25.17 -26.23
N SER A 15 -10.81 -24.95 -26.51
CA SER A 15 -9.74 -25.13 -25.53
C SER A 15 -9.91 -24.08 -24.43
N SER A 16 -10.53 -24.47 -23.32
CA SER A 16 -10.53 -23.69 -22.08
C SER A 16 -9.11 -23.67 -21.53
N ALA A 17 -8.35 -22.62 -21.87
CA ALA A 17 -7.14 -22.27 -21.15
C ALA A 17 -7.55 -21.86 -19.73
N SER A 18 -7.42 -22.80 -18.79
CA SER A 18 -7.54 -22.51 -17.36
C SER A 18 -6.40 -21.57 -16.98
N GLY A 19 -6.66 -20.26 -17.01
CA GLY A 19 -5.79 -19.29 -16.36
C GLY A 19 -5.72 -19.65 -14.90
N ALA A 20 -4.52 -20.00 -14.41
CA ALA A 20 -4.28 -20.03 -12.99
C ALA A 20 -4.45 -18.60 -12.48
N ASP A 21 -5.59 -18.31 -11.84
CA ASP A 21 -5.82 -17.03 -11.17
C ASP A 21 -4.72 -16.84 -10.14
N ALA A 22 -3.89 -15.85 -10.39
CA ALA A 22 -2.82 -15.46 -9.49
C ALA A 22 -3.49 -14.80 -8.26
N GLN A 23 -3.48 -15.52 -7.14
CA GLN A 23 -4.27 -15.18 -5.95
C GLN A 23 -3.52 -14.16 -5.07
N GLN A 24 -3.87 -12.88 -5.20
CA GLN A 24 -3.45 -11.87 -4.23
C GLN A 24 -4.16 -12.12 -2.90
N SER A 25 -3.42 -11.98 -1.79
CA SER A 25 -3.99 -12.16 -0.46
C SER A 25 -3.81 -10.91 0.40
N ILE A 26 -4.91 -10.51 1.03
CA ILE A 26 -4.92 -9.44 2.02
C ILE A 26 -4.34 -9.99 3.31
N VAL A 27 -3.22 -9.42 3.75
CA VAL A 27 -2.63 -9.76 5.04
C VAL A 27 -3.42 -9.07 6.15
N THR A 28 -3.64 -7.76 6.02
CA THR A 28 -4.45 -6.96 6.93
C THR A 28 -4.84 -5.62 6.31
N ARG A 29 -5.93 -5.02 6.79
CA ARG A 29 -6.35 -3.65 6.50
C ARG A 29 -6.37 -2.83 7.78
N CYS A 30 -5.75 -1.67 7.76
CA CYS A 30 -5.73 -0.74 8.87
C CYS A 30 -6.45 0.55 8.50
N ALA A 31 -7.15 1.18 9.45
CA ALA A 31 -8.00 2.32 9.17
C ALA A 31 -7.68 3.52 10.05
N ASN A 32 -7.97 4.71 9.53
CA ASN A 32 -7.88 6.00 10.20
C ASN A 32 -6.51 6.25 10.86
N PRO A 33 -5.42 6.22 10.08
CA PRO A 33 -4.11 6.45 10.63
C PRO A 33 -4.01 7.86 11.22
N SER A 34 -3.46 7.96 12.42
CA SER A 34 -3.26 9.22 13.13
C SER A 34 -2.00 9.18 13.99
N GLY A 35 -1.45 10.34 14.30
CA GLY A 35 -0.26 10.45 15.12
C GLY A 35 0.29 11.88 15.18
N HIS A 36 1.61 11.99 15.30
CA HIS A 36 2.29 13.27 15.43
C HIS A 36 3.39 13.40 14.39
N THR A 37 3.47 14.60 13.82
CA THR A 37 4.40 14.94 12.76
C THR A 37 5.06 16.27 13.08
N TYR A 38 6.38 16.34 12.93
CA TYR A 38 7.14 17.58 12.93
C TYR A 38 7.26 18.12 11.50
N TYR A 39 6.91 19.39 11.33
CA TYR A 39 7.06 20.13 10.09
C TYR A 39 8.17 21.17 10.26
N PRO A 40 9.35 21.01 9.64
CA PRO A 40 10.40 22.03 9.68
C PRO A 40 9.97 23.28 8.91
N GLN A 41 10.46 24.45 9.32
CA GLN A 41 10.27 25.68 8.56
C GLN A 41 11.09 25.61 7.26
N GLN A 42 10.44 25.32 6.14
CA GLN A 42 11.07 25.19 4.84
C GLN A 42 10.01 25.26 3.72
N LEU A 43 10.36 25.84 2.57
CA LEU A 43 9.52 25.92 1.38
C LEU A 43 8.11 26.46 1.71
N LEU A 44 7.07 25.62 1.63
CA LEU A 44 5.68 26.00 1.88
C LEU A 44 5.30 26.03 3.38
N VAL A 45 6.18 25.53 4.25
CA VAL A 45 6.00 25.55 5.71
C VAL A 45 6.61 26.84 6.26
N THR A 46 5.76 27.85 6.46
CA THR A 46 6.16 29.13 7.05
C THR A 46 6.43 29.00 8.55
N LYS A 47 7.10 30.00 9.15
CA LYS A 47 7.46 30.02 10.58
C LYS A 47 6.27 29.72 11.52
N GLY A 48 5.08 30.26 11.22
CA GLY A 48 3.87 30.04 12.02
C GLY A 48 3.22 28.66 11.82
N LYS A 49 3.67 27.88 10.85
CA LYS A 49 3.20 26.52 10.54
C LYS A 49 4.24 25.43 10.87
N ALA A 50 5.45 25.83 11.25
CA ALA A 50 6.49 24.91 11.65
C ALA A 50 6.28 24.43 13.09
N GLY A 51 6.73 23.21 13.38
CA GLY A 51 6.62 22.60 14.70
C GLY A 51 5.90 21.25 14.69
N TRP A 52 5.58 20.79 15.90
CA TRP A 52 4.82 19.56 16.10
C TRP A 52 3.33 19.81 15.90
N ALA A 53 2.68 18.93 15.15
CA ALA A 53 1.24 18.92 14.98
C ALA A 53 0.70 17.48 14.97
N THR A 54 -0.57 17.33 15.32
CA THR A 54 -1.31 16.11 15.07
C THR A 54 -1.52 15.94 13.57
N ASP A 55 -1.22 14.76 13.05
CA ASP A 55 -1.40 14.40 11.64
C ASP A 55 -2.33 13.20 11.56
N ALA A 56 -3.31 13.25 10.66
CA ALA A 56 -4.29 12.20 10.50
C ALA A 56 -4.80 12.18 9.06
N ILE A 57 -4.99 10.97 8.53
CA ILE A 57 -5.68 10.76 7.26
C ILE A 57 -7.05 10.21 7.63
N LYS A 58 -8.01 11.12 7.81
CA LYS A 58 -9.40 10.75 8.12
C LYS A 58 -9.96 9.91 6.97
N ASP A 59 -10.62 8.81 7.30
CA ASP A 59 -11.11 7.81 6.34
C ASP A 59 -9.98 7.18 5.48
N GLY A 60 -8.73 7.41 5.89
CA GLY A 60 -7.54 6.81 5.34
C GLY A 60 -7.45 5.33 5.69
N SER A 61 -6.77 4.58 4.84
CA SER A 61 -6.56 3.15 5.02
C SER A 61 -5.16 2.76 4.59
N TYR A 62 -4.63 1.75 5.27
CA TYR A 62 -3.42 1.04 4.88
C TYR A 62 -3.77 -0.42 4.66
N LEU A 63 -3.19 -1.04 3.65
CA LEU A 63 -3.48 -2.41 3.26
C LEU A 63 -2.16 -3.10 2.95
N LEU A 64 -1.82 -4.09 3.77
CA LEU A 64 -0.67 -4.95 3.49
C LEU A 64 -1.15 -6.11 2.61
N LEU A 65 -0.59 -6.18 1.41
CA LEU A 65 -0.88 -7.22 0.45
C LEU A 65 0.32 -8.13 0.25
N ARG A 66 0.03 -9.42 0.04
CA ARG A 66 0.99 -10.34 -0.57
C ARG A 66 0.57 -10.56 -2.03
N ARG A 67 1.42 -10.08 -2.93
CA ARG A 67 1.28 -10.25 -4.39
C ARG A 67 1.65 -11.69 -4.78
N ASP A 68 1.25 -12.09 -5.98
CA ASP A 68 1.40 -13.46 -6.48
C ASP A 68 2.85 -13.94 -6.59
N SER A 69 3.78 -12.99 -6.76
CA SER A 69 5.22 -13.25 -6.75
C SER A 69 5.78 -13.53 -5.35
N GLY A 70 4.94 -13.58 -4.32
CA GLY A 70 5.32 -13.65 -2.91
C GLY A 70 5.85 -12.33 -2.34
N LYS A 71 5.96 -11.28 -3.18
CA LYS A 71 6.38 -9.94 -2.77
C LYS A 71 5.28 -9.24 -1.99
N PHE A 72 5.69 -8.43 -1.02
CA PHE A 72 4.77 -7.57 -0.28
C PHE A 72 4.58 -6.24 -0.97
N ASP A 73 3.39 -5.69 -0.78
CA ASP A 73 3.05 -4.34 -1.18
C ASP A 73 2.22 -3.68 -0.09
N ILE A 74 2.33 -2.37 -0.01
CA ILE A 74 1.57 -1.54 0.91
C ILE A 74 0.73 -0.60 0.06
N ILE A 75 -0.58 -0.78 0.13
CA ILE A 75 -1.53 0.13 -0.50
C ILE A 75 -2.04 1.09 0.56
N TYR A 76 -1.99 2.38 0.30
CA TYR A 76 -2.50 3.40 1.21
C TYR A 76 -3.45 4.36 0.49
N SER A 77 -4.41 4.92 1.23
CA SER A 77 -5.11 6.12 0.78
C SER A 77 -4.41 7.38 1.28
N ASP A 78 -4.14 8.30 0.35
CA ASP A 78 -3.49 9.57 0.67
C ASP A 78 -4.48 10.65 1.12
N SER A 79 -3.97 11.84 1.43
CA SER A 79 -4.80 12.99 1.85
C SER A 79 -5.73 13.52 0.75
N MET A 80 -5.62 13.01 -0.48
CA MET A 80 -6.50 13.32 -1.61
C MET A 80 -7.47 12.16 -1.91
N ASN A 81 -7.58 11.18 -1.01
CA ASN A 81 -8.37 9.95 -1.15
C ASN A 81 -7.99 9.10 -2.38
N ARG A 82 -6.77 9.27 -2.90
CA ARG A 82 -6.26 8.38 -3.95
C ARG A 82 -5.76 7.11 -3.31
N THR A 83 -6.10 5.97 -3.89
CA THR A 83 -5.54 4.67 -3.50
C THR A 83 -4.23 4.47 -4.25
N VAL A 84 -3.12 4.37 -3.52
CA VAL A 84 -1.76 4.33 -4.06
C VAL A 84 -1.10 3.03 -3.64
N SER A 85 -0.52 2.32 -4.60
CA SER A 85 0.35 1.17 -4.38
C SER A 85 1.78 1.67 -4.21
N SER A 86 2.44 1.32 -3.11
CA SER A 86 3.82 1.74 -2.87
C SER A 86 4.75 1.29 -3.99
N LEU A 87 4.61 0.05 -4.47
CA LEU A 87 5.43 -0.45 -5.57
C LEU A 87 5.17 0.30 -6.88
N ASP A 88 3.91 0.56 -7.22
CA ASP A 88 3.55 1.26 -8.47
C ASP A 88 3.93 2.75 -8.44
N ASP A 89 4.05 3.32 -7.24
CA ASP A 89 4.54 4.68 -6.98
C ASP A 89 6.08 4.75 -6.85
N GLY A 90 6.78 3.65 -7.20
CA GLY A 90 8.24 3.61 -7.32
C GLY A 90 8.99 3.27 -6.03
N ALA A 91 8.30 2.76 -5.00
CA ALA A 91 8.96 2.33 -3.77
C ALA A 91 9.79 1.06 -3.97
N GLN A 92 10.89 1.00 -3.23
CA GLN A 92 11.61 -0.22 -2.92
C GLN A 92 11.17 -0.70 -1.55
N ILE A 93 10.59 -1.90 -1.48
CA ILE A 93 10.11 -2.50 -0.22
C ILE A 93 11.06 -3.61 0.20
N ILE A 94 11.61 -3.49 1.40
CA ILE A 94 12.52 -4.46 2.01
C ILE A 94 11.83 -5.02 3.26
N LEU A 95 11.60 -6.34 3.28
CA LEU A 95 11.19 -7.03 4.51
C LEU A 95 12.40 -7.09 5.46
N VAL A 96 12.29 -6.41 6.59
CA VAL A 96 13.35 -6.33 7.60
C VAL A 96 13.24 -7.49 8.58
N ASP A 97 12.02 -7.80 9.03
CA ASP A 97 11.75 -8.91 9.94
C ASP A 97 10.32 -9.45 9.75
N GLN A 98 10.14 -10.74 10.00
CA GLN A 98 8.84 -11.41 10.00
C GLN A 98 8.82 -12.53 11.03
N THR A 99 7.84 -12.48 11.93
CA THR A 99 7.51 -13.56 12.86
C THR A 99 6.03 -13.94 12.73
N GLU A 100 5.52 -14.79 13.62
CA GLU A 100 4.10 -15.14 13.69
C GLU A 100 3.18 -13.96 14.04
N ASN A 101 3.69 -12.94 14.74
CA ASN A 101 2.90 -11.82 15.27
C ASN A 101 3.39 -10.44 14.83
N GLN A 102 4.41 -10.38 13.96
CA GLN A 102 4.87 -9.13 13.41
C GLN A 102 5.47 -9.22 12.01
N MET A 103 5.42 -8.08 11.32
CA MET A 103 6.14 -7.84 10.07
C MET A 103 6.68 -6.41 10.07
N VAL A 104 7.97 -6.27 9.76
CA VAL A 104 8.66 -4.97 9.70
C VAL A 104 9.16 -4.75 8.28
N PHE A 105 8.84 -3.60 7.71
CA PHE A 105 9.28 -3.22 6.37
C PHE A 105 10.00 -1.88 6.39
N LEU A 106 11.07 -1.79 5.61
CA LEU A 106 11.63 -0.52 5.15
C LEU A 106 11.07 -0.26 3.75
N VAL A 107 10.39 0.87 3.59
CA VAL A 107 9.84 1.32 2.32
C VAL A 107 10.57 2.59 1.92
N HIS A 108 11.34 2.52 0.85
CA HIS A 108 12.20 3.59 0.39
C HIS A 108 11.74 4.11 -0.98
N TYR A 109 11.40 5.39 -1.05
CA TYR A 109 11.12 6.11 -2.29
C TYR A 109 12.34 6.98 -2.62
N PRO A 110 13.15 6.60 -3.62
CA PRO A 110 14.41 7.27 -3.90
C PRO A 110 14.24 8.79 -4.06
N GLY A 111 14.96 9.54 -3.22
CA GLY A 111 15.02 11.00 -3.29
C GLY A 111 13.85 11.77 -2.68
N THR A 112 12.79 11.10 -2.19
CA THR A 112 11.58 11.81 -1.72
C THR A 112 11.08 11.39 -0.34
N ASN A 113 11.16 10.10 0.01
CA ASN A 113 10.51 9.60 1.21
C ASN A 113 11.14 8.28 1.69
N VAL A 114 11.19 8.09 3.01
CA VAL A 114 11.52 6.79 3.61
C VAL A 114 10.56 6.52 4.74
N GLU A 115 10.12 5.27 4.83
CA GLU A 115 9.15 4.83 5.81
C GLU A 115 9.56 3.51 6.45
N ILE A 116 9.27 3.38 7.74
CA ILE A 116 9.37 2.11 8.45
C ILE A 116 7.95 1.73 8.87
N TRP A 117 7.49 0.60 8.35
CA TRP A 117 6.18 0.05 8.64
C TRP A 117 6.32 -1.13 9.58
N TYR A 118 5.71 -1.05 10.74
CA TYR A 118 5.73 -2.11 11.73
C TYR A 118 4.30 -2.59 12.01
N PHE A 119 3.96 -3.73 11.41
CA PHE A 119 2.70 -4.42 11.63
C PHE A 119 2.86 -5.37 12.81
N ARG A 120 2.04 -5.18 13.85
CA ARG A 120 1.91 -6.07 15.00
C ARG A 120 0.51 -6.68 14.94
N ILE A 121 0.40 -7.82 14.27
CA ILE A 121 -0.88 -8.44 13.92
C ILE A 121 -0.89 -9.92 14.27
N ASP A 122 -2.04 -10.45 14.68
CA ASP A 122 -2.22 -11.87 14.92
C ASP A 122 -2.39 -12.66 13.61
N ALA A 123 -2.49 -14.00 13.69
CA ALA A 123 -2.74 -14.87 12.53
C ALA A 123 -4.06 -14.56 11.79
N GLY A 124 -5.01 -13.90 12.46
CA GLY A 124 -6.25 -13.39 11.88
C GLY A 124 -6.10 -12.01 11.22
N GLY A 125 -4.91 -11.42 11.24
CA GLY A 125 -4.62 -10.09 10.70
C GLY A 125 -5.16 -8.95 11.56
N ARG A 126 -5.51 -9.18 12.82
CA ARG A 126 -5.97 -8.14 13.75
C ARG A 126 -4.82 -7.60 14.58
N GLY A 127 -4.83 -6.31 14.85
CA GLY A 127 -3.80 -5.68 15.68
C GLY A 127 -3.62 -4.21 15.33
N GLU A 128 -2.38 -3.80 15.08
CA GLU A 128 -2.05 -2.43 14.70
C GLU A 128 -0.87 -2.35 13.75
N VAL A 129 -0.74 -1.20 13.12
CA VAL A 129 0.46 -0.80 12.39
C VAL A 129 0.93 0.54 12.92
N THR A 130 2.24 0.70 13.04
CA THR A 130 2.88 2.01 13.19
C THR A 130 3.74 2.31 11.98
N VAL A 131 3.70 3.54 11.51
CA VAL A 131 4.47 4.02 10.35
C VAL A 131 5.28 5.22 10.75
N SER A 132 6.61 5.06 10.80
CA SER A 132 7.53 6.20 10.89
C SER A 132 7.82 6.68 9.47
N GLN A 133 7.70 7.97 9.21
CA GLN A 133 7.91 8.55 7.87
C GLN A 133 8.86 9.74 7.97
N ALA A 134 9.77 9.84 6.99
CA ALA A 134 10.57 11.01 6.73
C ALA A 134 10.43 11.40 5.26
N ARG A 135 9.77 12.52 5.00
CA ARG A 135 9.64 13.13 3.66
C ARG A 135 10.68 14.22 3.49
N PHE A 136 11.47 14.10 2.44
CA PHE A 136 12.63 14.96 2.16
C PHE A 136 12.78 15.17 0.64
N GLY A 137 13.88 15.79 0.22
CA GLY A 137 14.21 15.99 -1.18
C GLY A 137 13.74 17.32 -1.75
N GLU A 138 14.36 17.73 -2.86
CA GLU A 138 14.15 19.04 -3.48
C GLU A 138 12.78 19.18 -4.15
N ALA A 139 12.23 18.08 -4.69
CA ALA A 139 10.91 18.05 -5.31
C ALA A 139 9.75 17.98 -4.28
N THR A 140 10.06 17.88 -2.98
CA THR A 140 9.07 17.73 -1.91
C THR A 140 8.79 19.08 -1.25
N PHE A 141 7.67 19.70 -1.62
CA PHE A 141 7.30 21.04 -1.11
C PHE A 141 6.91 21.10 0.37
N ILE A 142 6.52 19.95 0.95
CA ILE A 142 6.21 19.80 2.37
C ILE A 142 7.03 18.63 2.91
N GLN A 143 8.18 18.95 3.48
CA GLN A 143 9.02 18.00 4.20
C GLN A 143 8.45 17.79 5.61
N LYS A 144 8.56 16.58 6.13
CA LYS A 144 8.00 16.23 7.44
C LYS A 144 8.61 14.96 8.01
N HIS A 145 8.61 14.84 9.33
CA HIS A 145 9.00 13.62 10.04
C HIS A 145 7.91 13.27 11.04
N GLY A 146 7.36 12.06 10.97
CA GLY A 146 6.22 11.72 11.81
C GLY A 146 6.11 10.23 12.11
N LEU A 147 5.30 9.94 13.12
CA LEU A 147 4.92 8.58 13.49
C LEU A 147 3.40 8.51 13.52
N MET A 148 2.83 7.61 12.74
CA MET A 148 1.40 7.35 12.67
C MET A 148 1.09 5.95 13.18
N ARG A 149 -0.13 5.76 13.68
CA ARG A 149 -0.68 4.48 14.10
C ARG A 149 -2.06 4.28 13.48
N ALA A 150 -2.37 3.06 13.06
CA ALA A 150 -3.72 2.63 12.68
C ALA A 150 -4.07 1.28 13.30
N ALA A 151 -5.33 1.11 13.68
CA ALA A 151 -5.86 -0.19 14.10
C ALA A 151 -6.13 -1.06 12.85
N CYS A 152 -5.84 -2.35 12.96
CA CYS A 152 -5.88 -3.29 11.85
C CYS A 152 -6.88 -4.44 12.08
N ALA A 153 -7.56 -4.83 11.01
CA ALA A 153 -8.45 -5.98 10.92
C ALA A 153 -8.45 -6.52 9.48
N ARG A 154 -8.76 -7.81 9.30
CA ARG A 154 -9.01 -8.38 7.97
C ARG A 154 -10.41 -8.09 7.48
#